data_AF-A0A7S1NUB6-F1
#
_entry.id   AF-A0A7S1NUB6-F1
#
_cell.length_a   1.000
_cell.length_b   1.000
_cell.length_c   1.000
_cell.angle_alpha   90.00
_cell.angle_beta   90.00
_cell.angle_gamma   90.00
#
_symmetry.space_group_name_H-M   'P 1'
#
loop_
_entity.id
_entity.type
_entity.pdbx_description
1 polymer ?
#
loop_
_entity_poly.entity_id
_entity_poly.type
_entity_poly.pdbx_seq_one_letter_code
_entity_poly.pdbx_strand_id
1 'polypeptide(L)'
;FLYASRTPQAGDEVVLVRVSQAAFCSDGKADIVGTGVQQLQLLQVWVEDGTNGLYYGKCAPDSVAAGPHSQQSSFPNLTPPYPIAEVAIAQGAVPVFYGGSGGSAAGRSV
;
A
#
# COMPACT_ATOMS: atom_id res chain seq x y z
N PHE A 1 3.76 -1.81 -1.18
CA PHE A 1 3.76 -0.52 -0.46
C PHE A 1 2.50 -0.43 0.39
N LEU A 2 2.40 0.57 1.28
CA LEU A 2 1.18 0.82 2.05
C LEU A 2 0.32 1.87 1.36
N TYR A 3 -1.00 1.65 1.35
CA TYR A 3 -1.99 2.61 0.85
C TYR A 3 -2.85 3.14 2.01
N ALA A 4 -2.98 4.46 2.08
CA ALA A 4 -3.90 5.17 2.97
C ALA A 4 -4.91 6.00 2.14
N SER A 5 -6.13 6.17 2.65
CA SER A 5 -7.16 6.99 1.99
C SER A 5 -7.00 8.50 2.24
N ARG A 6 -6.08 8.89 3.12
CA ARG A 6 -5.80 10.26 3.55
C ARG A 6 -4.32 10.39 3.93
N THR A 7 -3.86 11.61 4.16
CA THR A 7 -2.51 11.86 4.68
C THR A 7 -2.25 10.99 5.91
N PRO A 8 -1.24 10.09 5.89
CA PRO A 8 -1.11 9.05 6.89
C PRO A 8 -0.67 9.62 8.25
N GLN A 9 -1.26 9.10 9.31
CA GLN A 9 -0.90 9.38 10.71
C GLN A 9 -0.68 8.07 11.48
N ALA A 10 0.06 8.15 12.59
CA ALA A 10 0.16 7.00 13.49
C ALA A 10 -1.23 6.65 14.04
N GLY A 11 -1.54 5.36 14.10
CA GLY A 11 -2.85 4.81 14.46
C GLY A 11 -3.78 4.56 13.27
N ASP A 12 -3.48 5.11 12.09
CA ASP A 12 -4.29 4.89 10.89
C ASP A 12 -4.24 3.43 10.42
N GLU A 13 -5.38 2.96 9.92
CA GLU A 13 -5.46 1.71 9.17
C GLU A 13 -5.02 1.94 7.72
N VAL A 14 -4.17 1.05 7.23
CA VAL A 14 -3.63 1.07 5.87
C VAL A 14 -3.74 -0.29 5.23
N VAL A 15 -3.68 -0.32 3.91
CA VAL A 15 -3.68 -1.56 3.15
C VAL A 15 -2.28 -1.82 2.62
N LEU A 16 -1.71 -2.98 2.95
CA LEU A 16 -0.55 -3.50 2.24
C LEU A 16 -0.97 -3.88 0.83
N VAL A 17 -0.30 -3.30 -0.16
CA VAL A 17 -0.55 -3.51 -1.58
C VAL A 17 0.59 -4.30 -2.19
N ARG A 18 0.23 -5.43 -2.82
CA ARG A 18 1.11 -6.17 -3.73
C ARG A 18 1.02 -5.53 -5.11
N VAL A 19 2.15 -5.05 -5.60
CA VAL A 19 2.24 -4.44 -6.94
C VAL A 19 2.26 -5.54 -7.99
N SER A 20 1.40 -5.43 -9.00
CA SER A 20 1.39 -6.31 -10.16
C SER A 20 2.01 -5.65 -11.39
N GLN A 21 1.94 -4.31 -11.49
CA GLN A 21 2.52 -3.54 -12.58
C GLN A 21 2.92 -2.16 -12.08
N ALA A 22 4.05 -1.65 -12.58
CA ALA A 22 4.46 -0.27 -12.42
C ALA A 22 5.11 0.23 -13.71
N ALA A 23 4.69 1.39 -14.20
CA ALA A 23 5.25 2.02 -15.39
C ALA A 23 5.32 3.53 -15.20
N PHE A 24 6.27 4.17 -15.87
CA PHE A 24 6.25 5.62 -16.03
C PHE A 24 5.50 5.97 -17.31
N CYS A 25 4.54 6.87 -17.19
CA CYS A 25 3.82 7.46 -18.31
C CYS A 25 4.70 8.50 -19.02
N SER A 26 4.35 8.83 -20.27
CA SER A 26 5.07 9.84 -21.06
C SER A 26 5.02 11.25 -20.46
N ASP A 27 4.09 11.51 -19.54
CA ASP A 27 4.00 12.77 -18.79
C ASP A 27 4.86 12.76 -17.50
N GLY A 28 5.68 11.74 -17.28
CA GLY A 28 6.57 11.61 -16.14
C GLY A 28 5.89 11.13 -14.86
N LYS A 29 4.59 10.79 -14.89
CA LYS A 29 3.89 10.20 -13.74
C LYS A 29 4.11 8.70 -13.66
N ALA A 30 3.99 8.15 -12.47
CA ALA A 30 3.97 6.70 -12.28
C ALA A 30 2.52 6.19 -12.32
N ASP A 31 2.27 5.19 -13.17
CA ASP A 31 1.07 4.36 -13.14
C ASP A 31 1.42 3.05 -12.42
N ILE A 32 0.69 2.78 -11.33
CA ILE A 32 0.96 1.67 -10.43
C ILE A 32 -0.33 0.91 -10.22
N VAL A 33 -0.33 -0.36 -10.64
CA VAL A 33 -1.44 -1.28 -10.45
C VAL A 33 -1.03 -2.31 -9.41
N GLY A 34 -1.91 -2.54 -8.44
CA GLY A 34 -1.69 -3.52 -7.40
C GLY A 34 -3.00 -4.01 -6.78
N THR A 35 -2.89 -5.02 -5.94
CA THR A 35 -4.01 -5.60 -5.19
C THR A 35 -3.73 -5.49 -3.70
N GLY A 36 -4.74 -5.07 -2.93
CA GLY A 36 -4.67 -5.08 -1.47
C GLY A 36 -4.57 -6.52 -0.96
N VAL A 37 -3.55 -6.80 -0.16
CA VAL A 37 -3.31 -8.15 0.40
C VAL A 37 -3.66 -8.24 1.88
N GLN A 38 -3.57 -7.13 2.62
CA GLN A 38 -3.71 -7.15 4.07
C GLN A 38 -4.00 -5.76 4.64
N GLN A 39 -4.79 -5.69 5.70
CA GLN A 39 -5.01 -4.46 6.48
C GLN A 39 -4.04 -4.43 7.66
N LEU A 40 -3.35 -3.30 7.86
CA LEU A 40 -2.35 -3.10 8.91
C LEU A 40 -2.62 -1.79 9.64
N GLN A 41 -2.12 -1.68 10.88
CA GLN A 41 -2.12 -0.41 11.62
C GLN A 41 -0.72 0.22 11.59
N LEU A 42 -0.67 1.52 11.28
CA LEU A 42 0.56 2.31 11.36
C LEU A 42 0.89 2.60 12.83
N LEU A 43 2.08 2.20 13.28
CA LEU A 43 2.60 2.51 14.61
C LEU A 43 3.34 3.84 14.63
N GLN A 44 4.07 4.14 13.56
CA GLN A 44 4.85 5.36 13.41
C GLN A 44 4.78 5.81 11.96
N VAL A 45 4.70 7.13 11.74
CA VAL A 45 4.75 7.75 10.43
C VAL A 45 5.76 8.89 10.47
N TRP A 46 6.57 9.02 9.42
CA TRP A 46 7.45 10.16 9.22
C TRP A 46 7.57 10.48 7.74
N VAL A 47 8.10 11.66 7.43
CA VAL A 47 8.45 12.06 6.07
C VAL A 47 9.96 11.96 5.96
N GLU A 48 10.44 11.28 4.92
CA GLU A 48 11.88 11.13 4.71
C GLU A 48 12.45 12.39 4.05
N ASP A 49 13.47 12.99 4.67
CA ASP A 49 14.12 14.18 4.12
C ASP A 49 14.75 13.90 2.75
N GLY A 50 14.65 14.87 1.84
CA GLY A 50 15.18 14.75 0.48
C GLY A 50 14.34 13.91 -0.49
N THR A 51 13.19 13.37 -0.06
CA THR A 51 12.28 12.58 -0.91
C THR A 51 11.10 13.38 -1.46
N ASN A 52 11.12 14.71 -1.36
CA ASN A 52 10.02 15.60 -1.76
C ASN A 52 8.66 15.24 -1.09
N GLY A 53 8.68 14.78 0.16
CA GLY A 53 7.47 14.52 0.92
C GLY A 53 6.95 13.09 0.89
N LEU A 54 7.78 12.08 0.57
CA LEU A 54 7.37 10.69 0.69
C LEU A 54 7.20 10.31 2.17
N TYR A 55 6.03 9.75 2.47
CA TYR A 55 5.72 9.23 3.79
C TYR A 55 6.25 7.81 3.94
N TYR A 56 6.79 7.53 5.12
CA TYR A 56 7.22 6.21 5.54
C TYR A 56 6.50 5.83 6.82
N GLY A 57 6.21 4.53 6.94
CA GLY A 57 5.48 3.97 8.06
C GLY A 57 6.18 2.75 8.65
N LYS A 58 6.04 2.57 9.96
CA LYS A 58 6.25 1.27 10.63
C LYS A 58 4.88 0.69 10.95
N CYS A 59 4.69 -0.59 10.64
CA CYS A 59 3.50 -1.34 11.02
C CYS A 59 3.84 -2.35 12.11
N ALA A 60 2.85 -2.73 12.91
CA ALA A 60 3.02 -3.90 13.76
C ALA A 60 3.20 -5.14 12.87
N PRO A 61 4.20 -6.01 13.14
CA PRO A 61 4.16 -7.35 12.57
C PRO A 61 2.85 -8.00 13.05
N ASP A 62 2.18 -8.70 12.16
CA ASP A 62 0.84 -9.25 12.37
C ASP A 62 0.59 -9.64 13.82
N SER A 63 -0.20 -8.82 14.51
CA SER A 63 -1.03 -9.37 15.56
C SER A 63 -2.10 -10.14 14.82
N VAL A 64 -1.80 -11.40 14.50
CA VAL A 64 -2.78 -12.36 14.01
C VAL A 64 -3.86 -12.43 15.09
N ALA A 65 -4.83 -11.52 15.04
CA ALA A 65 -6.02 -11.62 15.83
C ALA A 65 -6.71 -12.87 15.27
N ALA A 66 -6.48 -13.99 15.95
CA ALA A 66 -7.12 -15.27 15.73
C ALA A 66 -8.63 -15.11 16.00
N GLY A 67 -9.32 -14.41 15.10
CA GLY A 67 -10.76 -14.34 15.03
C GLY A 67 -11.24 -15.36 14.00
N PRO A 68 -12.21 -16.22 14.32
CA PRO A 68 -12.72 -17.23 13.40
C PRO A 68 -13.67 -16.56 12.41
N HIS A 69 -13.14 -15.91 11.37
CA HIS A 69 -13.96 -15.49 10.24
C HIS A 69 -13.44 -16.13 8.97
N SER A 70 -13.94 -17.36 8.78
CA SER A 70 -13.99 -18.06 7.51
C SER A 70 -14.82 -17.25 6.51
N GLN A 71 -14.17 -16.43 5.69
CA GLN A 71 -14.64 -16.17 4.34
C GLN A 71 -13.51 -16.49 3.38
N GLN A 72 -13.32 -17.79 3.21
CA GLN A 72 -12.60 -18.37 2.10
C GLN A 72 -13.45 -18.18 0.85
N SER A 73 -13.36 -16.99 0.25
CA SER A 73 -13.75 -16.79 -1.14
C SER A 73 -13.03 -17.85 -1.97
N SER A 74 -13.82 -18.78 -2.52
CA SER A 74 -13.33 -19.89 -3.34
C SER A 74 -12.77 -19.35 -4.64
N PHE A 75 -11.52 -18.87 -4.61
CA PHE A 75 -10.73 -18.71 -5.81
C PHE A 75 -10.32 -20.11 -6.29
N PRO A 76 -10.45 -20.43 -7.59
CA PRO A 76 -9.84 -21.64 -8.11
C PRO A 76 -8.36 -21.61 -7.75
N ASN A 77 -7.90 -22.69 -7.13
CA ASN A 77 -6.52 -22.91 -6.71
C ASN A 77 -5.61 -22.97 -7.95
N LEU A 78 -5.30 -21.80 -8.50
CA LEU A 78 -4.21 -21.63 -9.45
C LEU A 78 -2.96 -21.56 -8.60
N THR A 79 -2.37 -22.73 -8.33
CA THR A 79 -1.03 -22.83 -7.77
C THR A 79 -0.12 -21.94 -8.62
N PRO A 80 0.40 -20.81 -8.10
CA PRO A 80 1.32 -20.01 -8.88
C PRO A 80 2.58 -20.86 -9.12
N PRO A 81 3.17 -20.86 -10.34
CA PRO A 81 4.37 -21.64 -10.64
C PRO A 81 5.65 -21.08 -9.98
N TYR A 82 5.52 -20.19 -9.00
CA TYR A 82 6.63 -19.56 -8.30
C TYR A 82 6.43 -19.71 -6.80
N PRO A 83 7.49 -19.98 -6.02
CA PRO A 83 7.41 -19.90 -4.58
C PRO A 83 6.90 -18.50 -4.22
N ILE A 84 5.76 -18.44 -3.56
CA ILE A 84 5.30 -17.22 -2.91
C ILE A 84 6.34 -17.04 -1.80
N ALA A 85 7.40 -16.27 -2.07
CA ALA A 85 8.29 -15.84 -1.01
C ALA A 85 7.37 -15.19 0.01
N GLU A 86 7.29 -15.78 1.20
CA GLU A 86 6.66 -15.18 2.36
C GLU A 86 7.20 -13.76 2.40
N VAL A 87 6.34 -12.79 2.12
CA VAL A 87 6.72 -11.38 2.17
C VAL A 87 6.81 -11.10 3.65
N ALA A 88 7.93 -11.53 4.24
CA ALA A 88 8.39 -11.03 5.50
C ALA A 88 8.41 -9.53 5.28
N ILE A 89 7.44 -8.84 5.89
CA ILE A 89 7.51 -7.40 6.06
C ILE A 89 8.77 -7.25 6.89
N ALA A 90 9.91 -7.03 6.21
CA ALA A 90 11.16 -6.77 6.87
C ALA A 90 10.84 -5.69 7.89
N GLN A 91 11.32 -5.83 9.12
CA GLN A 91 11.03 -4.91 10.23
C GLN A 91 11.47 -3.44 9.98
N GLY A 92 11.76 -3.09 8.73
CA GLY A 92 12.11 -1.76 8.24
C GLY A 92 10.90 -0.95 7.77
N ALA A 93 11.20 0.33 7.54
CA ALA A 93 10.27 1.33 7.06
C ALA A 93 9.68 0.97 5.69
N VAL A 94 8.36 1.10 5.54
CA VAL A 94 7.67 0.86 4.27
C VAL A 94 7.09 2.18 3.76
N PRO A 95 7.24 2.53 2.48
CA PRO A 95 6.65 3.74 1.92
C PRO A 95 5.11 3.66 1.97
N VAL A 96 4.50 4.78 2.36
CA VAL A 96 3.05 4.98 2.44
C VAL A 96 2.62 5.96 1.35
N PHE A 97 1.75 5.51 0.46
CA PHE A 97 1.09 6.34 -0.53
C PHE A 97 -0.31 6.65 -0.05
N TYR A 98 -0.81 7.84 -0.37
CA TYR A 98 -2.20 8.17 -0.09
C TYR A 98 -2.88 8.84 -1.27
N GLY A 99 -4.13 8.43 -1.50
CA GLY A 99 -4.99 9.07 -2.47
C GLY A 99 -5.58 10.34 -1.86
N GLY A 100 -4.99 11.50 -2.11
CA GLY A 100 -5.77 12.73 -1.99
C GLY A 100 -6.92 12.61 -2.98
N SER A 101 -8.17 12.82 -2.55
CA SER A 101 -9.33 12.89 -3.45
C SER A 101 -8.97 13.84 -4.57
N GLY A 102 -8.59 13.29 -5.72
CA GLY A 102 -8.20 14.04 -6.89
C GLY A 102 -9.46 14.72 -7.40
N GLY A 103 -9.76 15.90 -6.86
CA GLY A 103 -10.54 16.87 -7.58
C GLY A 103 -9.87 17.01 -8.93
N SER A 104 -10.54 16.53 -9.97
CA SER A 104 -10.12 16.72 -11.34
C SER A 104 -10.09 18.23 -11.59
N ALA A 105 -8.94 18.85 -11.40
CA ALA A 105 -8.70 20.20 -11.86
C ALA A 105 -8.57 20.11 -13.37
N ALA A 106 -9.71 20.12 -14.06
CA ALA A 106 -9.81 20.51 -15.44
C ALA A 106 -9.33 21.97 -15.55
N GLY A 107 -8.01 22.15 -15.61
CA GLY A 107 -7.37 23.41 -15.93
C GLY A 107 -7.63 23.72 -17.40
N ARG A 108 -8.67 24.52 -17.64
CA ARG A 108 -8.95 25.17 -18.93
C ARG A 108 -7.68 25.84 -19.46
N SER A 109 -7.38 25.58 -20.72
CA SER A 109 -6.50 26.41 -21.54
C SER A 109 -7.06 27.84 -21.61
N VAL A 110 -6.17 28.81 -21.45
CA VAL A 110 -6.28 30.15 -22.05
C VAL A 110 -5.08 30.34 -22.96
#